data_AF-W9EDF5-F1
#
_entry.id   AF-W9EDF5-F1
#
_cell.length_a   1.000
_cell.length_b   1.000
_cell.length_c   1.000
_cell.angle_alpha   90.00
_cell.angle_beta   90.00
_cell.angle_gamma   90.00
#
_symmetry.space_group_name_H-M   'P 1'
#
loop_
_entity.id
_entity.type
_entity.pdbx_description
1 polymer ?
#
loop_
_entity_poly.entity_id
_entity_poly.type
_entity_poly.pdbx_seq_one_letter_code
_entity_poly.pdbx_strand_id
1 'polypeptide(L)'
;MSESLVIKDFRTLKVWQKANSLEQEIGELVKGFPGYEQYRLTDQLIRASRSIGANIAEGNTQLFIKRELFHANSALGSAGECRNHLLTAYQNDYINREQYDALDKMLIEIIKMLFGYIKGLKSNSDNESDAATNW
;
A
#
# COMPACT_ATOMS: atom_id res chain seq x y z
N MET A 1 30.36 23.27 -1.81
CA MET A 1 30.08 22.07 -1.00
C MET A 1 29.37 21.08 -1.92
N SER A 2 29.84 19.84 -2.07
CA SER A 2 29.13 18.84 -2.86
C SER A 2 27.85 18.44 -2.10
N GLU A 3 26.70 18.58 -2.72
CA GLU A 3 25.45 18.03 -2.21
C GLU A 3 25.61 16.50 -2.04
N SER A 4 25.44 15.99 -0.82
CA SER A 4 25.44 14.55 -0.59
C SER A 4 24.06 14.01 -0.94
N LEU A 5 23.98 13.11 -1.92
CA LEU A 5 22.75 12.41 -2.25
C LEU A 5 22.34 11.47 -1.10
N VAL A 6 21.20 11.74 -0.46
CA VAL A 6 20.58 10.83 0.51
C VAL A 6 19.46 10.07 -0.18
N ILE A 7 19.65 8.76 -0.38
CA ILE A 7 18.61 7.88 -0.94
C ILE A 7 17.81 7.28 0.21
N LYS A 8 16.53 7.66 0.32
CA LYS A 8 15.60 7.01 1.23
C LYS A 8 15.36 5.57 0.78
N ASP A 9 15.39 4.64 1.72
CA ASP A 9 15.10 3.22 1.45
C ASP A 9 13.72 2.84 2.01
N PHE A 10 12.75 2.72 1.10
CA PHE A 10 11.37 2.35 1.43
C PHE A 10 11.28 0.99 2.14
N ARG A 11 12.28 0.10 1.95
CA ARG A 11 12.32 -1.23 2.59
C ARG A 11 12.46 -1.15 4.11
N THR A 12 12.86 0.01 4.63
CA THR A 12 12.91 0.30 6.08
C THR A 12 11.52 0.62 6.65
N LEU A 13 10.53 0.96 5.81
CA LEU A 13 9.17 1.26 6.25
C LEU A 13 8.41 -0.03 6.59
N LYS A 14 7.98 -0.16 7.85
CA LYS A 14 7.17 -1.31 8.30
C LYS A 14 5.89 -1.48 7.49
N VAL A 15 5.27 -0.37 7.07
CA VAL A 15 4.04 -0.41 6.25
C VAL A 15 4.30 -1.01 4.86
N TRP A 16 5.48 -0.72 4.28
CA TRP A 16 5.90 -1.34 3.03
C TRP A 16 6.16 -2.83 3.22
N GLN A 17 6.86 -3.23 4.30
CA GLN A 17 7.14 -4.64 4.58
C GLN A 17 5.85 -5.46 4.69
N LYS A 18 4.83 -4.92 5.39
CA LYS A 18 3.50 -5.54 5.47
C LYS A 18 2.78 -5.60 4.13
N ALA A 19 2.83 -4.53 3.34
CA ALA A 19 2.26 -4.52 1.99
C ALA A 19 2.93 -5.56 1.08
N ASN A 20 4.26 -5.70 1.15
CA ASN A 20 5.01 -6.71 0.41
C ASN A 20 4.64 -8.13 0.86
N SER A 21 4.50 -8.39 2.16
CA SER A 21 4.00 -9.68 2.65
C SER A 21 2.60 -9.99 2.12
N LEU A 22 1.68 -9.01 2.16
CA LEU A 22 0.33 -9.17 1.60
C LEU A 22 0.38 -9.51 0.10
N GLU A 23 1.23 -8.83 -0.67
CA GLU A 23 1.40 -9.13 -2.10
C GLU A 23 1.77 -10.60 -2.35
N GLN A 24 2.68 -11.16 -1.55
CA GLN A 24 3.08 -12.56 -1.71
C GLN A 24 1.93 -13.53 -1.38
N GLU A 25 1.19 -13.26 -0.30
CA GLU A 25 0.03 -14.08 0.09
C GLU A 25 -1.07 -14.03 -0.97
N ILE A 26 -1.36 -12.85 -1.53
CA ILE A 26 -2.32 -12.68 -2.63
C ILE A 26 -1.84 -13.43 -3.88
N GLY A 27 -0.54 -13.36 -4.19
CA GLY A 27 0.05 -14.07 -5.33
C GLY A 27 -0.05 -15.59 -5.21
N GLU A 28 -0.04 -16.13 -4.00
CA GLU A 28 -0.30 -17.56 -3.76
C GLU A 28 -1.80 -17.88 -3.83
N LEU A 29 -2.64 -17.06 -3.19
CA LEU A 29 -4.10 -17.24 -3.12
C LEU A 29 -4.73 -17.39 -4.51
N VAL A 30 -4.37 -16.51 -5.44
CA VAL A 30 -4.99 -16.47 -6.77
C VAL A 30 -4.64 -17.66 -7.66
N LYS A 31 -3.64 -18.47 -7.29
CA LYS A 31 -3.33 -19.73 -8.00
C LYS A 31 -4.45 -20.75 -7.86
N GLY A 32 -5.27 -20.64 -6.82
CA GLY A 32 -6.44 -21.49 -6.60
C GLY A 32 -7.69 -21.05 -7.36
N PHE A 33 -7.66 -19.91 -8.07
CA PHE A 33 -8.86 -19.38 -8.72
C PHE A 33 -9.19 -20.15 -10.01
N PRO A 34 -10.47 -20.12 -10.45
CA PRO A 34 -10.84 -20.67 -11.74
C PRO A 34 -10.08 -19.98 -12.89
N GLY A 35 -9.64 -20.75 -13.89
CA GLY A 35 -8.85 -20.21 -14.99
C GLY A 35 -9.53 -19.09 -15.80
N TYR A 36 -10.86 -19.03 -15.83
CA TYR A 36 -11.59 -17.95 -16.50
C TYR A 36 -11.49 -16.59 -15.78
N GLU A 37 -11.01 -16.56 -14.54
CA GLU A 37 -10.77 -15.33 -13.76
C GLU A 37 -9.39 -14.72 -14.01
N GLN A 38 -8.51 -15.38 -14.76
CA GLN A 38 -7.11 -14.95 -14.99
C GLN A 38 -7.00 -13.48 -15.39
N TYR A 39 -7.81 -13.02 -16.35
CA TYR A 39 -7.84 -11.63 -16.85
C TYR A 39 -8.96 -10.78 -16.22
N ARG A 40 -9.56 -11.26 -15.12
CA ARG A 40 -10.67 -10.64 -14.41
C ARG A 40 -10.26 -10.41 -12.96
N LEU A 41 -10.84 -11.14 -12.01
CA LEU A 41 -10.57 -10.92 -10.59
C LEU A 41 -9.12 -11.23 -10.20
N THR A 42 -8.50 -12.24 -10.82
CA THR A 42 -7.09 -12.58 -10.55
C THR A 42 -6.17 -11.41 -10.87
N ASP A 43 -6.27 -10.85 -12.07
CA ASP A 43 -5.45 -9.69 -12.47
C ASP A 43 -5.74 -8.46 -11.61
N GLN A 44 -7.01 -8.19 -11.32
CA GLN A 44 -7.42 -7.05 -10.49
C GLN A 44 -6.86 -7.15 -9.06
N LEU A 45 -6.91 -8.33 -8.43
CA LEU A 45 -6.40 -8.54 -7.07
C LEU A 45 -4.87 -8.46 -7.01
N ILE A 46 -4.17 -9.04 -7.99
CA ILE A 46 -2.70 -8.94 -8.12
C ILE A 46 -2.28 -7.47 -8.29
N ARG A 47 -2.93 -6.74 -9.20
CA ARG A 47 -2.57 -5.34 -9.45
C ARG A 47 -2.85 -4.44 -8.26
N ALA A 48 -4.02 -4.60 -7.63
CA ALA A 48 -4.37 -3.80 -6.46
C ALA A 48 -3.39 -4.03 -5.30
N SER A 49 -3.03 -5.29 -4.99
CA SER A 49 -2.07 -5.60 -3.92
C SER A 49 -0.66 -5.05 -4.20
N ARG A 50 -0.12 -5.25 -5.41
CA ARG A 50 1.17 -4.69 -5.86
C ARG A 50 1.21 -3.17 -5.79
N SER A 51 0.11 -2.52 -6.17
CA SER A 51 0.01 -1.06 -6.20
C SER A 51 0.21 -0.43 -4.82
N ILE A 52 -0.15 -1.13 -3.73
CA ILE A 52 0.05 -0.63 -2.36
C ILE A 52 1.55 -0.43 -2.09
N GLY A 53 2.34 -1.49 -2.26
CA GLY A 53 3.79 -1.45 -2.03
C GLY A 53 4.51 -0.52 -3.01
N ALA A 54 4.11 -0.56 -4.29
CA ALA A 54 4.67 0.29 -5.33
C ALA A 54 4.48 1.79 -5.04
N ASN A 55 3.27 2.21 -4.65
CA ASN A 55 3.02 3.60 -4.28
C ASN A 55 3.77 4.02 -3.01
N ILE A 56 3.92 3.14 -2.00
CA ILE A 56 4.75 3.48 -0.83
C ILE A 56 6.21 3.72 -1.24
N ALA A 57 6.77 2.86 -2.10
CA ALA A 57 8.13 3.00 -2.58
C ALA A 57 8.33 4.27 -3.44
N GLU A 58 7.40 4.52 -4.37
CA GLU A 58 7.41 5.70 -5.23
C GLU A 58 7.29 6.98 -4.41
N GLY A 59 6.42 7.00 -3.41
CA GLY A 59 6.24 8.12 -2.50
C GLY A 59 7.48 8.37 -1.63
N ASN A 60 8.00 7.32 -0.98
CA ASN A 60 9.13 7.46 -0.05
C ASN A 60 10.40 7.98 -0.74
N THR A 61 10.58 7.70 -2.03
CA THR A 61 11.75 8.15 -2.79
C THR A 61 11.61 9.57 -3.34
N GLN A 62 10.46 10.24 -3.12
CA GLN A 62 10.26 11.63 -3.56
C GLN A 62 11.10 12.62 -2.74
N LEU A 63 11.53 13.69 -3.42
CA LEU A 63 12.19 14.84 -2.80
C LEU A 63 11.21 15.71 -2.01
N PHE A 64 9.96 15.82 -2.48
CA PHE A 64 8.96 16.71 -1.90
C PHE A 64 7.90 15.96 -1.12
N ILE A 65 7.66 16.37 0.13
CA ILE A 65 6.70 15.76 1.04
C ILE A 65 5.27 15.70 0.47
N LYS A 66 4.87 16.70 -0.32
CA LYS A 66 3.56 16.73 -0.99
C LYS A 66 3.39 15.60 -2.02
N ARG A 67 4.47 15.19 -2.70
CA ARG A 67 4.46 14.06 -3.63
C ARG A 67 4.43 12.74 -2.87
N GLU A 68 5.21 12.61 -1.78
CA GLU A 68 5.17 11.46 -0.89
C GLU A 68 3.75 11.23 -0.32
N LEU A 69 3.08 12.32 0.11
CA LEU A 69 1.68 12.29 0.55
C LEU A 69 0.70 11.86 -0.54
N PHE A 70 0.88 12.32 -1.78
CA PHE A 70 0.03 11.92 -2.90
C PHE A 70 0.08 10.39 -3.10
N HIS A 71 1.28 9.82 -3.20
CA HIS A 71 1.43 8.37 -3.38
C HIS A 71 0.97 7.59 -2.15
N ALA A 72 1.20 8.08 -0.93
CA ALA A 72 0.69 7.43 0.27
C ALA A 72 -0.86 7.34 0.28
N ASN A 73 -1.55 8.37 -0.24
CA ASN A 73 -3.01 8.31 -0.44
C ASN A 73 -3.42 7.34 -1.56
N SER A 74 -2.66 7.27 -2.66
CA SER A 74 -2.88 6.27 -3.71
C SER A 74 -2.74 4.84 -3.16
N ALA A 75 -1.74 4.58 -2.32
CA ALA A 75 -1.57 3.29 -1.64
C ALA A 75 -2.79 2.94 -0.76
N LEU A 76 -3.35 3.94 -0.06
CA LEU A 76 -4.57 3.76 0.73
C LEU A 76 -5.78 3.41 -0.15
N GLY A 77 -5.90 4.06 -1.31
CA GLY A 77 -6.92 3.72 -2.31
C GLY A 77 -6.77 2.29 -2.83
N SER A 78 -5.55 1.88 -3.20
CA SER A 78 -5.25 0.51 -3.65
C SER A 78 -5.52 -0.54 -2.57
N ALA A 79 -5.30 -0.22 -1.28
CA ALA A 79 -5.65 -1.11 -0.19
C ALA A 79 -7.18 -1.30 -0.08
N GLY A 80 -7.96 -0.24 -0.25
CA GLY A 80 -9.42 -0.32 -0.32
C GLY A 80 -9.91 -1.15 -1.51
N GLU A 81 -9.34 -0.93 -2.69
CA GLU A 81 -9.64 -1.72 -3.89
C GLU A 81 -9.30 -3.21 -3.70
N CYS A 82 -8.14 -3.52 -3.13
CA CYS A 82 -7.73 -4.89 -2.84
C CYS A 82 -8.70 -5.59 -1.90
N ARG A 83 -9.21 -4.89 -0.86
CA ARG A 83 -10.25 -5.42 0.03
C ARG A 83 -11.55 -5.73 -0.70
N ASN A 84 -11.96 -4.85 -1.62
CA ASN A 84 -13.17 -5.07 -2.42
C ASN A 84 -13.05 -6.35 -3.27
N HIS A 85 -11.94 -6.50 -4.00
CA HIS A 85 -11.71 -7.68 -4.83
C HIS A 85 -11.58 -8.96 -4.00
N LEU A 86 -10.97 -8.89 -2.81
CA LEU A 86 -10.89 -10.01 -1.88
C LEU A 86 -12.30 -10.44 -1.39
N LEU A 87 -13.18 -9.49 -1.11
CA LEU A 87 -14.58 -9.77 -0.76
C LEU A 87 -15.32 -10.43 -1.92
N THR A 88 -15.12 -9.97 -3.15
CA THR A 88 -15.68 -10.61 -4.34
C THR A 88 -15.19 -12.06 -4.49
N ALA A 89 -13.91 -12.33 -4.24
CA ALA A 89 -13.37 -13.70 -4.30
C ALA A 89 -14.05 -14.62 -3.28
N TYR A 90 -14.30 -14.12 -2.06
CA TYR A 90 -15.01 -14.86 -1.02
C TYR A 90 -16.48 -15.08 -1.39
N GLN A 91 -17.18 -14.06 -1.91
CA GLN A 91 -18.60 -14.16 -2.31
C GLN A 91 -18.83 -15.10 -3.50
N ASN A 92 -17.82 -15.30 -4.34
CA ASN A 92 -17.85 -16.24 -5.45
C ASN A 92 -17.35 -17.65 -5.06
N ASP A 93 -17.13 -17.91 -3.76
CA ASP A 93 -16.63 -19.18 -3.22
C ASP A 93 -15.25 -19.61 -3.76
N TYR A 94 -14.42 -18.66 -4.21
CA TYR A 94 -13.04 -18.96 -4.66
C TYR A 94 -12.08 -19.14 -3.50
N ILE A 95 -12.43 -18.61 -2.33
CA ILE A 95 -11.66 -18.70 -1.08
C ILE A 95 -12.60 -18.96 0.08
N ASN A 96 -12.11 -19.61 1.13
CA ASN A 96 -12.89 -19.86 2.35
C ASN A 96 -12.86 -18.66 3.31
N ARG A 97 -13.64 -18.78 4.39
CA ARG A 97 -13.79 -17.75 5.43
C ARG A 97 -12.45 -17.44 6.10
N GLU A 98 -11.67 -18.47 6.40
CA GLU A 98 -10.40 -18.37 7.11
C GLU A 98 -9.37 -17.60 6.28
N GLN A 99 -9.27 -17.90 4.98
CA GLN A 99 -8.42 -17.19 4.02
C GLN A 99 -8.82 -15.73 3.90
N TYR A 100 -10.12 -15.46 3.75
CA TYR A 100 -10.63 -14.09 3.68
C TYR A 100 -10.30 -13.32 4.97
N ASP A 101 -10.58 -13.89 6.15
CA ASP A 101 -10.37 -13.19 7.43
C ASP A 101 -8.90 -12.86 7.67
N ALA A 102 -8.00 -13.79 7.35
CA ALA A 102 -6.57 -13.58 7.50
C ALA A 102 -6.08 -12.42 6.63
N LEU A 103 -6.47 -12.39 5.36
CA LEU A 103 -6.04 -11.37 4.41
C LEU A 103 -6.73 -10.02 4.64
N ASP A 104 -8.01 -10.02 5.00
CA ASP A 104 -8.73 -8.78 5.34
C ASP A 104 -8.14 -8.14 6.59
N LYS A 105 -7.75 -8.94 7.59
CA LYS A 105 -7.04 -8.45 8.77
C LYS A 105 -5.70 -7.81 8.42
N MET A 106 -4.92 -8.41 7.53
CA MET A 106 -3.66 -7.82 7.03
C MET A 106 -3.91 -6.49 6.31
N LEU A 107 -4.93 -6.42 5.45
CA LEU A 107 -5.33 -5.20 4.76
C LEU A 107 -5.76 -4.09 5.73
N ILE A 108 -6.55 -4.42 6.76
CA ILE A 108 -6.94 -3.47 7.82
C ILE A 108 -5.71 -2.95 8.58
N GLU A 109 -4.75 -3.83 8.91
CA GLU A 109 -3.49 -3.42 9.53
C GLU A 109 -2.73 -2.44 8.66
N ILE A 110 -2.56 -2.75 7.36
CA ILE A 110 -1.90 -1.88 6.38
C ILE A 110 -2.60 -0.52 6.28
N ILE A 111 -3.94 -0.49 6.22
CA ILE A 111 -4.73 0.75 6.18
C ILE A 111 -4.46 1.61 7.41
N LYS A 112 -4.43 1.02 8.60
CA LYS A 112 -4.11 1.74 9.85
C LYS A 112 -2.68 2.28 9.83
N MET A 113 -1.73 1.51 9.33
CA MET A 113 -0.33 1.93 9.20
C MET A 113 -0.16 3.06 8.18
N LEU A 114 -0.84 2.98 7.03
CA LEU A 114 -0.86 4.04 6.02
C LEU A 114 -1.46 5.33 6.58
N PHE A 115 -2.55 5.23 7.35
CA PHE A 115 -3.13 6.40 8.02
C PHE A 115 -2.14 7.06 8.98
N GLY A 116 -1.45 6.25 9.81
CA GLY A 116 -0.40 6.73 10.71
C GLY A 116 0.77 7.38 9.96
N TYR A 117 1.21 6.76 8.86
CA TYR A 117 2.27 7.27 8.01
C TYR A 117 1.88 8.62 7.37
N ILE A 118 0.71 8.71 6.75
CA ILE A 118 0.17 9.96 6.17
C ILE A 118 0.08 11.06 7.23
N LYS A 119 -0.38 10.74 8.45
CA LYS A 119 -0.44 11.70 9.55
C LYS A 119 0.95 12.23 9.90
N GLY A 120 1.94 11.34 10.02
CA GLY A 120 3.33 11.73 10.28
C GLY A 120 3.92 12.63 9.19
N LEU A 121 3.66 12.31 7.92
CA LEU A 121 4.11 13.13 6.79
C LEU A 121 3.50 14.54 6.79
N LYS A 122 2.21 14.67 7.14
CA LYS A 122 1.53 15.98 7.25
C LYS A 122 2.15 16.85 8.34
N SER A 123 2.36 16.29 9.54
CA SER A 123 2.98 17.04 10.63
C SER A 123 4.38 17.55 10.28
N ASN A 124 5.17 16.79 9.51
CA ASN A 124 6.47 17.25 9.04
C ASN A 124 6.37 18.38 8.01
N SER A 125 5.38 18.32 7.11
CA SER A 125 5.13 19.38 6.12
C SER A 125 4.76 20.71 6.78
N ASP A 126 3.93 20.69 7.82
CA ASP A 126 3.49 21.91 8.51
C ASP A 126 4.65 22.59 9.26
N ASN A 127 5.53 21.79 9.87
CA ASN A 127 6.74 22.28 10.53
C ASN A 127 7.74 22.92 9.55
N GLU A 128 7.87 22.40 8.33
CA GLU A 128 8.73 22.99 7.29
C GLU A 128 8.19 24.33 6.78
N SER A 129 6.86 24.49 6.66
CA SER A 129 6.26 25.79 6.30
C SER A 129 6.40 26.84 7.39
N ASP A 130 6.26 26.46 8.67
CA ASP A 130 6.39 27.40 9.80
C ASP A 130 7.85 27.86 9.97
N ALA A 131 8.83 26.99 9.71
CA ALA A 131 10.25 27.37 9.71
C ALA A 131 10.63 28.31 8.55
N ALA A 132 9.96 28.19 7.39
CA ALA A 132 10.21 29.03 6.22
C ALA A 132 9.57 30.43 6.31
N THR A 133 8.57 30.62 7.18
CA THR A 133 7.83 31.89 7.31
C THR A 133 8.37 32.78 8.45
N ASN A 134 9.33 32.29 9.24
CA ASN A 134 9.94 33.00 10.37
C ASN A 134 11.25 33.74 10.01
N TRP A 135 11.34 34.32 8.80
CA TRP A 135 12.45 35.16 8.34
C TRP A 135 11.95 36.54 7.90
#